data_AF-B4VUS2-F1
#
_entry.id   AF-B4VUS2-F1
#
_cell.length_a   1.000
_cell.length_b   1.000
_cell.length_c   1.000
_cell.angle_alpha   90.00
_cell.angle_beta   90.00
_cell.angle_gamma   90.00
#
_symmetry.space_group_name_H-M   'P 1'
#
loop_
_entity.id
_entity.type
_entity.pdbx_description
1 polymer ?
#
loop_
_entity_poly.entity_id
_entity_poly.type
_entity_poly.pdbx_seq_one_letter_code
_entity_poly.pdbx_strand_id
1 'polypeptide(L)'
;MNFLVNGIFAIAGRPIYHHVYVKGECYEVIPKSKGFTWLYEAALPYVEAVFYRTAPFRGTKSYNAQAGEVPSDQKDFHYGVLYADKFPVGSAGVPPTLLMQDMLHFLPPYLRDFYEKRCRSESDILNQIGVTFQRSMYCVTSAVFQALRTALLYPLDDPNPKHLQANRAFFEAQLDRFCRPEYGIRDAARLEYIQTADYQ
;
A
#
# COMPACT_ATOMS: atom_id res chain seq x y z
N MET A 1 -14.58 5.32 1.04
CA MET A 1 -13.76 4.67 -0.02
C MET A 1 -14.41 4.67 -1.41
N ASN A 2 -15.73 4.77 -1.57
CA ASN A 2 -16.41 4.70 -2.89
C ASN A 2 -15.86 5.67 -3.95
N PHE A 3 -15.47 6.89 -3.55
CA PHE A 3 -14.81 7.83 -4.46
C PHE A 3 -13.55 7.24 -5.11
N LEU A 4 -12.72 6.52 -4.34
CA LEU A 4 -11.51 5.86 -4.85
C LEU A 4 -11.87 4.72 -5.81
N VAL A 5 -12.87 3.91 -5.47
CA VAL A 5 -13.34 2.80 -6.33
C VAL A 5 -13.82 3.34 -7.68
N ASN A 6 -14.65 4.37 -7.67
CA ASN A 6 -15.15 5.01 -8.88
C ASN A 6 -14.01 5.61 -9.70
N GLY A 7 -13.04 6.25 -9.04
CA GLY A 7 -11.83 6.76 -9.67
C GLY A 7 -11.03 5.66 -10.37
N ILE A 8 -10.79 4.53 -9.69
CA ILE A 8 -10.08 3.37 -10.25
C ILE A 8 -10.75 2.89 -11.55
N PHE A 9 -12.08 2.71 -11.54
CA PHE A 9 -12.81 2.29 -12.74
C PHE A 9 -12.76 3.33 -13.85
N ALA A 10 -12.89 4.62 -13.51
CA ALA A 10 -12.90 5.70 -14.50
C ALA A 10 -11.58 5.80 -15.29
N ILE A 11 -10.44 5.39 -14.70
CA ILE A 11 -9.13 5.46 -15.35
C ILE A 11 -8.55 4.10 -15.74
N ALA A 12 -9.25 2.99 -15.47
CA ALA A 12 -8.73 1.63 -15.63
C ALA A 12 -8.12 1.36 -17.02
N GLY A 13 -8.78 1.85 -18.08
CA GLY A 13 -8.37 1.67 -19.47
C GLY A 13 -7.38 2.71 -20.02
N ARG A 14 -6.83 3.60 -19.18
CA ARG A 14 -5.85 4.60 -19.64
C ARG A 14 -4.59 3.89 -20.16
N PRO A 15 -4.06 4.25 -21.35
CA PRO A 15 -2.92 3.54 -21.92
C PRO A 15 -1.61 3.83 -21.17
N ILE A 16 -0.77 2.81 -21.03
CA ILE A 16 0.63 2.92 -20.57
C ILE A 16 1.56 2.72 -21.75
N TYR A 17 2.53 3.62 -21.90
CA TYR A 17 3.49 3.64 -23.01
C TYR A 17 4.75 4.37 -22.56
N HIS A 18 5.84 4.20 -23.31
CA HIS A 18 7.09 4.90 -23.06
C HIS A 18 7.63 5.47 -24.36
N HIS A 19 7.62 6.79 -24.46
CA HIS A 19 8.21 7.54 -25.56
C HIS A 19 9.39 8.33 -25.02
N VAL A 20 10.57 8.12 -25.59
CA VAL A 20 11.78 8.85 -25.24
C VAL A 20 11.99 9.94 -26.27
N TYR A 21 12.22 11.17 -25.82
CA TYR A 21 12.50 12.30 -26.70
C TYR A 21 13.99 12.65 -26.63
N VAL A 22 14.72 12.48 -27.73
CA VAL A 22 16.16 12.79 -27.83
C VAL A 22 16.36 13.79 -28.96
N LYS A 23 16.95 14.94 -28.65
CA LYS A 23 17.23 16.01 -29.65
C LYS A 23 16.00 16.42 -30.48
N GLY A 24 14.81 16.43 -29.87
CA GLY A 24 13.55 16.78 -30.54
C GLY A 24 12.89 15.63 -31.32
N GLU A 25 13.53 14.47 -31.44
CA GLU A 25 12.95 13.28 -32.05
C GLU A 25 12.31 12.36 -31.01
N CYS A 26 11.15 11.80 -31.35
CA CYS A 26 10.42 10.84 -30.50
C CYS A 26 10.75 9.40 -30.89
N TYR A 27 11.15 8.61 -29.90
CA TYR A 27 11.41 7.18 -30.02
C TYR A 27 10.38 6.42 -29.19
N GLU A 28 9.48 5.69 -29.86
CA GLU A 28 8.48 4.86 -29.19
C GLU A 28 9.11 3.56 -28.68
N VAL A 29 9.61 3.56 -27.44
CA VAL A 29 10.21 2.37 -26.80
C VAL A 29 9.14 1.34 -26.46
N ILE A 30 8.00 1.80 -25.94
CA ILE A 30 6.81 0.99 -25.73
C ILE A 30 5.64 1.73 -26.38
N PRO A 31 5.16 1.28 -27.55
CA PRO A 31 4.09 1.97 -28.26
C PRO A 31 2.72 1.68 -27.64
N LYS A 32 1.78 2.63 -27.79
CA LYS A 32 0.39 2.50 -27.30
C LYS A 32 -0.35 1.29 -27.90
N SER A 33 0.03 0.86 -29.10
CA SER A 33 -0.58 -0.28 -29.81
C SER A 33 -0.38 -1.62 -29.09
N LYS A 34 0.50 -1.71 -28.08
CA LYS A 34 0.62 -2.89 -27.22
C LYS A 34 -0.58 -3.10 -26.31
N GLY A 35 -1.45 -2.10 -26.15
CA GLY A 35 -2.68 -2.24 -25.38
C GLY A 35 -2.48 -2.34 -23.87
N PHE A 36 -1.31 -1.94 -23.35
CA PHE A 36 -1.09 -1.86 -21.91
C PHE A 36 -1.98 -0.78 -21.29
N THR A 37 -2.62 -1.10 -20.18
CA THR A 37 -3.61 -0.29 -19.48
C THR A 37 -3.17 0.04 -18.06
N TRP A 38 -3.72 1.10 -17.51
CA TRP A 38 -3.32 1.56 -16.19
C TRP A 38 -3.66 0.54 -15.09
N LEU A 39 -4.81 -0.14 -15.16
CA LEU A 39 -5.22 -1.06 -14.09
C LEU A 39 -4.26 -2.25 -13.96
N TYR A 40 -4.01 -2.97 -15.06
CA TYR A 40 -3.28 -4.23 -15.03
C TYR A 40 -1.76 -4.05 -15.04
N GLU A 41 -1.24 -3.01 -15.70
CA GLU A 41 0.21 -2.81 -15.83
C GLU A 41 0.80 -1.86 -14.79
N ALA A 42 0.00 -0.96 -14.20
CA ALA A 42 0.50 0.01 -13.22
C ALA A 42 -0.15 -0.14 -11.85
N ALA A 43 -1.49 -0.15 -11.75
CA ALA A 43 -2.17 -0.07 -10.46
C ALA A 43 -2.02 -1.34 -9.62
N LEU A 44 -2.41 -2.51 -10.15
CA LEU A 44 -2.34 -3.77 -9.40
C LEU A 44 -0.90 -4.19 -9.09
N PRO A 45 0.06 -4.15 -10.04
CA PRO A 45 1.46 -4.46 -9.74
C PRO A 45 2.06 -3.50 -8.71
N TYR A 46 1.69 -2.22 -8.74
CA TYR A 46 2.17 -1.23 -7.77
C TYR A 46 1.67 -1.52 -6.35
N VAL A 47 0.39 -1.85 -6.19
CA VAL A 47 -0.18 -2.22 -4.86
C VAL A 47 0.57 -3.42 -4.30
N GLU A 48 0.78 -4.46 -5.11
CA GLU A 48 1.55 -5.63 -4.70
C GLU A 48 3.01 -5.28 -4.34
N ALA A 49 3.68 -4.51 -5.20
CA ALA A 49 5.09 -4.19 -5.05
C ALA A 49 5.38 -3.24 -3.88
N VAL A 50 4.54 -2.22 -3.68
CA VAL A 50 4.81 -1.13 -2.71
C VAL A 50 4.02 -1.31 -1.43
N PHE A 51 2.76 -1.73 -1.50
CA PHE A 51 1.93 -1.79 -0.30
C PHE A 51 2.13 -3.08 0.49
N TYR A 52 2.32 -4.21 -0.21
CA TYR A 52 2.62 -5.50 0.40
C TYR A 52 4.12 -5.73 0.55
N ARG A 53 4.85 -5.74 -0.57
CA ARG A 53 6.20 -6.30 -0.60
C ARG A 53 7.25 -5.34 -0.09
N THR A 54 7.65 -4.36 -0.90
CA THR A 54 8.81 -3.47 -0.73
C THR A 54 10.10 -4.23 -0.34
N ALA A 55 11.27 -3.68 -0.67
CA ALA A 55 12.51 -4.29 -0.19
C ALA A 55 12.63 -4.17 1.35
N PRO A 56 13.19 -5.17 2.05
CA PRO A 56 13.39 -5.09 3.50
C PRO A 56 14.20 -3.84 3.90
N PHE A 57 13.78 -3.15 4.95
CA PHE A 57 14.47 -1.92 5.36
C PHE A 57 15.83 -2.26 5.99
N ARG A 58 16.87 -1.55 5.55
CA ARG A 58 18.24 -1.82 6.00
C ARG A 58 18.46 -1.52 7.48
N GLY A 59 17.63 -0.67 8.08
CA GLY A 59 17.66 -0.36 9.51
C GLY A 59 16.84 -1.31 10.39
N THR A 60 16.05 -2.24 9.82
CA THR A 60 15.14 -3.09 10.60
C THR A 60 15.30 -4.59 10.38
N LYS A 61 16.03 -5.01 9.33
CA LYS A 61 16.26 -6.42 9.01
C LYS A 61 17.71 -6.66 8.63
N SER A 62 18.26 -7.78 9.10
CA SER A 62 19.57 -8.26 8.73
C SER A 62 19.53 -8.96 7.36
N TYR A 63 20.36 -8.49 6.43
CA TYR A 63 20.58 -9.15 5.13
C TYR A 63 21.62 -10.29 5.22
N ASN A 64 22.06 -10.65 6.43
CA ASN A 64 22.93 -11.80 6.62
C ASN A 64 22.17 -13.09 6.25
N ALA A 65 22.64 -13.77 5.21
CA ALA A 65 22.03 -15.00 4.72
C ALA A 65 21.94 -16.11 5.79
N GLN A 66 22.83 -16.13 6.76
CA GLN A 66 22.82 -17.11 7.86
C GLN A 66 21.76 -16.82 8.93
N ALA A 67 21.31 -15.56 9.06
CA ALA A 67 20.33 -15.15 10.06
C ALA A 67 18.89 -15.48 9.65
N GLY A 68 18.62 -15.61 8.35
CA GLY A 68 17.30 -16.01 7.83
C GLY A 68 16.18 -14.98 8.05
N GLU A 69 16.50 -13.71 8.34
CA GLU A 69 15.50 -12.66 8.61
C GLU A 69 14.81 -12.11 7.36
N VAL A 70 15.43 -12.27 6.20
CA VAL A 70 14.88 -11.88 4.90
C VAL A 70 14.49 -13.15 4.13
N PRO A 71 13.24 -13.28 3.67
CA PRO A 71 12.81 -14.42 2.88
C PRO A 71 13.64 -14.61 1.61
N SER A 72 13.84 -15.86 1.19
CA SER A 72 14.47 -16.19 -0.10
C SER A 72 13.56 -15.86 -1.28
N ASP A 73 12.25 -16.04 -1.10
CA ASP A 73 11.25 -15.83 -2.14
C ASP A 73 10.62 -14.43 -2.03
N GLN A 74 10.61 -13.67 -3.12
CA GLN A 74 10.04 -12.31 -3.14
C GLN A 74 8.54 -12.25 -2.83
N LYS A 75 7.81 -13.37 -3.02
CA LYS A 75 6.38 -13.46 -2.69
C LYS A 75 6.11 -13.33 -1.18
N ASP A 76 7.14 -13.55 -0.35
CA ASP A 76 7.06 -13.51 1.11
C ASP A 76 7.58 -12.19 1.70
N PHE A 77 7.96 -11.23 0.85
CA PHE A 77 8.31 -9.89 1.29
C PHE A 77 7.09 -9.20 1.89
N HIS A 78 7.26 -8.67 3.09
CA HIS A 78 6.21 -8.08 3.93
C HIS A 78 6.72 -6.80 4.59
N TYR A 79 7.30 -5.93 3.79
CA TYR A 79 7.96 -4.69 4.23
C TYR A 79 7.28 -3.45 3.64
N GLY A 80 6.20 -3.62 2.89
CA GLY A 80 5.40 -2.54 2.34
C GLY A 80 4.66 -1.76 3.41
N VAL A 81 3.98 -0.68 2.99
CA VAL A 81 3.36 0.27 3.93
C VAL A 81 2.38 -0.40 4.90
N LEU A 82 1.71 -1.48 4.50
CA LEU A 82 0.73 -2.19 5.34
C LEU A 82 1.40 -2.96 6.50
N TYR A 83 2.65 -3.37 6.34
CA TYR A 83 3.42 -4.12 7.35
C TYR A 83 4.45 -3.25 8.08
N ALA A 84 4.90 -2.16 7.46
CA ALA A 84 6.00 -1.36 8.00
C ALA A 84 5.68 -0.79 9.40
N ASP A 85 6.62 -0.94 10.33
CA ASP A 85 6.63 -0.22 11.60
C ASP A 85 6.87 1.28 11.36
N LYS A 86 6.12 2.12 12.05
CA LYS A 86 6.15 3.59 11.88
C LYS A 86 6.84 4.31 13.02
N PHE A 87 7.07 3.68 14.17
CA PHE A 87 7.76 4.30 15.29
C PHE A 87 9.24 4.65 15.04
N PRO A 88 10.01 3.90 14.22
CA PRO A 88 11.39 4.29 13.92
C PRO A 88 11.50 5.29 12.75
N VAL A 89 10.40 5.91 12.30
CA VAL A 89 10.47 6.98 11.29
C VAL A 89 11.29 8.16 11.85
N GLY A 90 12.14 8.75 11.02
CA GLY A 90 13.12 9.76 11.45
C GLY A 90 14.49 9.18 11.82
N SER A 91 14.61 7.86 11.97
CA SER A 91 15.89 7.19 12.25
C SER A 91 16.65 6.75 10.98
N ALA A 92 17.93 6.41 11.15
CA ALA A 92 18.79 5.96 10.06
C ALA A 92 18.35 4.59 9.51
N GLY A 93 18.41 4.42 8.18
CA GLY A 93 18.09 3.14 7.54
C GLY A 93 16.60 2.82 7.40
N VAL A 94 15.70 3.78 7.67
CA VAL A 94 14.24 3.66 7.53
C VAL A 94 13.73 4.52 6.35
N PRO A 95 13.49 3.92 5.17
CA PRO A 95 13.16 4.68 3.95
C PRO A 95 11.88 5.54 4.00
N PRO A 96 10.75 5.10 4.62
CA PRO A 96 9.53 5.91 4.67
C PRO A 96 9.69 7.31 5.26
N THR A 97 10.76 7.53 6.06
CA THR A 97 11.13 8.84 6.61
C THR A 97 11.19 9.93 5.54
N LEU A 98 11.74 9.62 4.35
CA LEU A 98 11.87 10.60 3.27
C LEU A 98 10.51 11.14 2.82
N LEU A 99 9.51 10.25 2.69
CA LEU A 99 8.17 10.65 2.30
C LEU A 99 7.45 11.38 3.44
N MET A 100 7.63 10.97 4.70
CA MET A 100 6.99 11.65 5.83
C MET A 100 7.51 13.09 5.97
N GLN A 101 8.80 13.29 5.76
CA GLN A 101 9.41 14.62 5.73
C GLN A 101 8.88 15.45 4.56
N ASP A 102 8.72 14.86 3.36
CA ASP A 102 8.17 15.56 2.21
C ASP A 102 6.71 15.98 2.45
N MET A 103 5.88 15.06 2.96
CA MET A 103 4.48 15.31 3.27
C MET A 103 4.27 16.35 4.37
N LEU A 104 5.20 16.47 5.34
CA LEU A 104 5.13 17.47 6.40
C LEU A 104 5.00 18.89 5.86
N HIS A 105 5.69 19.22 4.76
CA HIS A 105 5.66 20.55 4.14
C HIS A 105 4.28 20.91 3.56
N PHE A 106 3.45 19.91 3.26
CA PHE A 106 2.15 20.07 2.63
C PHE A 106 0.99 19.72 3.57
N LEU A 107 1.22 19.67 4.88
CA LEU A 107 0.15 19.40 5.83
C LEU A 107 -0.90 20.52 5.83
N PRO A 108 -2.19 20.19 5.69
CA PRO A 108 -3.25 21.16 5.84
C PRO A 108 -3.36 21.62 7.31
N PRO A 109 -3.81 22.86 7.58
CA PRO A 109 -3.86 23.41 8.93
C PRO A 109 -4.59 22.52 9.95
N TYR A 110 -5.73 21.94 9.57
CA TYR A 110 -6.51 21.09 10.47
C TYR A 110 -5.76 19.82 10.92
N LEU A 111 -4.84 19.28 10.12
CA LEU A 111 -4.01 18.14 10.55
C LEU A 111 -2.88 18.58 11.45
N ARG A 112 -2.29 19.76 11.21
CA ARG A 112 -1.29 20.33 12.11
C ARG A 112 -1.89 20.54 13.51
N ASP A 113 -3.06 21.18 13.58
CA ASP A 113 -3.78 21.41 14.84
C ASP A 113 -4.19 20.09 15.53
N PHE A 114 -4.42 19.03 14.74
CA PHE A 114 -4.74 17.70 15.23
C PHE A 114 -3.52 17.01 15.87
N TYR A 115 -2.35 17.09 15.24
CA TYR A 115 -1.10 16.48 15.76
C TYR A 115 -0.53 17.25 16.95
N GLU A 116 -0.65 18.58 16.96
CA GLU A 116 -0.16 19.43 18.05
C GLU A 116 -0.77 19.03 19.41
N LYS A 117 -2.02 18.54 19.41
CA LYS A 117 -2.77 18.18 20.63
C LYS A 117 -2.56 16.73 21.07
N ARG A 118 -1.66 15.97 20.43
CA ARG A 118 -1.44 14.55 20.68
C ARG A 118 0.03 14.26 20.99
N CYS A 119 0.27 13.13 21.65
CA CYS A 119 1.59 12.54 21.88
C CYS A 119 2.64 13.58 22.30
N ARG A 120 3.68 13.81 21.49
CA ARG A 120 4.74 14.79 21.75
C ARG A 120 4.63 16.01 20.85
N SER A 121 3.40 16.39 20.51
CA SER A 121 3.04 17.55 19.69
C SER A 121 3.80 17.56 18.37
N GLU A 122 4.61 18.60 18.10
CA GLU A 122 5.40 18.68 16.87
C GLU A 122 6.69 17.84 16.93
N SER A 123 7.11 17.37 18.11
CA SER A 123 8.41 16.70 18.29
C SER A 123 8.47 15.31 17.66
N ASP A 124 7.34 14.60 17.59
CA ASP A 124 7.21 13.28 16.95
C ASP A 124 6.30 13.33 15.72
N ILE A 125 6.15 14.50 15.10
CA ILE A 125 5.19 14.72 14.01
C ILE A 125 5.39 13.76 12.83
N LEU A 126 6.63 13.36 12.52
CA LEU A 126 6.90 12.40 11.43
C LEU A 126 6.33 11.01 11.73
N ASN A 127 6.37 10.57 12.99
CA ASN A 127 5.75 9.30 13.41
C ASN A 127 4.23 9.40 13.29
N GLN A 128 3.64 10.50 13.77
CA GLN A 128 2.19 10.73 13.70
C GLN A 128 1.70 10.77 12.24
N ILE A 129 2.41 11.47 11.34
CA ILE A 129 2.15 11.44 9.89
C ILE A 129 2.29 10.01 9.36
N GLY A 130 3.32 9.27 9.77
CA GLY A 130 3.54 7.87 9.39
C GLY A 130 2.35 6.96 9.72
N VAL A 131 1.80 7.10 10.92
CA VAL A 131 0.64 6.32 11.38
C VAL A 131 -0.63 6.70 10.61
N THR A 132 -0.92 7.99 10.44
CA THR A 132 -2.13 8.42 9.68
C THR A 132 -2.02 8.14 8.19
N PHE A 133 -0.81 8.21 7.62
CA PHE A 133 -0.53 7.78 6.26
C PHE A 133 -0.79 6.27 6.10
N GLN A 134 -0.33 5.45 7.06
CA GLN A 134 -0.61 4.01 7.03
C GLN A 134 -2.11 3.71 7.08
N ARG A 135 -2.87 4.38 7.95
CA ARG A 135 -4.34 4.28 8.00
C ARG A 135 -4.98 4.66 6.65
N SER A 136 -4.47 5.71 6.01
CA SER A 136 -4.92 6.11 4.67
C SER A 136 -4.63 5.04 3.61
N MET A 137 -3.45 4.41 3.64
CA MET A 137 -3.09 3.34 2.71
C MET A 137 -3.91 2.06 2.93
N TYR A 138 -4.37 1.78 4.16
CA TYR A 138 -5.37 0.74 4.41
C TYR A 138 -6.73 1.05 3.76
N CYS A 139 -7.18 2.31 3.79
CA CYS A 139 -8.38 2.75 3.08
C CYS A 139 -8.22 2.63 1.56
N VAL A 140 -7.04 2.97 1.02
CA VAL A 140 -6.73 2.81 -0.41
C VAL A 140 -6.72 1.34 -0.80
N THR A 141 -6.07 0.47 -0.02
CA THR A 141 -6.02 -0.97 -0.28
C THR A 141 -7.41 -1.61 -0.20
N SER A 142 -8.23 -1.19 0.76
CA SER A 142 -9.64 -1.60 0.85
C SER A 142 -10.43 -1.21 -0.40
N ALA A 143 -10.17 -0.02 -0.97
CA ALA A 143 -10.79 0.39 -2.23
C ALA A 143 -10.35 -0.49 -3.40
N VAL A 144 -9.08 -0.90 -3.45
CA VAL A 144 -8.56 -1.84 -4.47
C VAL A 144 -9.27 -3.19 -4.37
N PHE A 145 -9.43 -3.74 -3.16
CA PHE A 145 -10.18 -4.99 -2.97
C PHE A 145 -11.63 -4.86 -3.43
N GLN A 146 -12.30 -3.76 -3.11
CA GLN A 146 -13.66 -3.52 -3.55
C GLN A 146 -13.76 -3.36 -5.07
N ALA A 147 -12.81 -2.68 -5.70
CA ALA A 147 -12.75 -2.55 -7.15
C ALA A 147 -12.54 -3.91 -7.82
N LEU A 148 -11.59 -4.72 -7.34
CA LEU A 148 -11.34 -6.07 -7.87
C LEU A 148 -12.55 -6.99 -7.73
N ARG A 149 -13.19 -7.01 -6.55
CA ARG A 149 -14.42 -7.78 -6.33
C ARG A 149 -15.54 -7.31 -7.26
N THR A 150 -15.67 -6.00 -7.51
CA THR A 150 -16.64 -5.48 -8.49
C THR A 150 -16.31 -5.90 -9.92
N ALA A 151 -15.04 -5.93 -10.29
CA ALA A 151 -14.61 -6.23 -11.65
C ALA A 151 -14.70 -7.72 -11.98
N LEU A 152 -14.47 -8.60 -10.99
CA LEU A 152 -14.27 -10.03 -11.22
C LEU A 152 -15.35 -10.93 -10.59
N LEU A 153 -16.17 -10.39 -9.70
CA LEU A 153 -17.14 -11.15 -8.91
C LEU A 153 -18.50 -10.45 -8.91
N TYR A 154 -19.26 -10.60 -7.83
CA TYR A 154 -20.67 -10.24 -7.77
C TYR A 154 -20.91 -8.98 -6.92
N PRO A 155 -22.03 -8.26 -7.11
CA PRO A 155 -22.48 -7.20 -6.21
C PRO A 155 -22.68 -7.71 -4.77
N LEU A 156 -22.67 -6.79 -3.81
CA LEU A 156 -22.84 -7.12 -2.39
C LEU A 156 -24.30 -7.39 -2.02
N ASP A 157 -25.23 -6.87 -2.81
CA ASP A 157 -26.69 -7.00 -2.69
C ASP A 157 -27.25 -8.11 -3.59
N ASP A 158 -26.40 -9.01 -4.08
CA ASP A 158 -26.82 -10.15 -4.89
C ASP A 158 -27.61 -11.16 -4.05
N PRO A 159 -28.85 -11.54 -4.45
CA PRO A 159 -29.70 -12.43 -3.67
C PRO A 159 -29.21 -13.90 -3.71
N ASN A 160 -28.31 -14.27 -4.61
CA ASN A 160 -27.84 -15.64 -4.73
C ASN A 160 -26.77 -15.95 -3.66
N PRO A 161 -27.02 -16.90 -2.73
CA PRO A 161 -26.06 -17.23 -1.68
C PRO A 161 -24.71 -17.74 -2.22
N LYS A 162 -24.68 -18.37 -3.41
CA LYS A 162 -23.41 -18.80 -4.02
C LYS A 162 -22.56 -17.62 -4.49
N HIS A 163 -23.19 -16.55 -4.96
CA HIS A 163 -22.50 -15.32 -5.36
C HIS A 163 -21.86 -14.64 -4.14
N LEU A 164 -22.61 -14.53 -3.04
CA LEU A 164 -22.10 -13.99 -1.78
C LEU A 164 -20.97 -14.87 -1.19
N GLN A 165 -21.07 -16.19 -1.32
CA GLN A 165 -20.01 -17.10 -0.90
C GLN A 165 -18.71 -16.90 -1.71
N ALA A 166 -18.80 -16.66 -3.02
CA ALA A 166 -17.63 -16.35 -3.84
C ALA A 166 -16.96 -15.04 -3.41
N ASN A 167 -17.75 -14.00 -3.12
CA ASN A 167 -17.25 -12.74 -2.56
C ASN A 167 -16.55 -12.95 -1.21
N ARG A 168 -17.14 -13.75 -0.31
CA ARG A 168 -16.55 -14.10 0.98
C ARG A 168 -15.19 -14.78 0.81
N ALA A 169 -15.11 -15.82 -0.03
CA ALA A 169 -13.87 -16.56 -0.27
C ALA A 169 -12.77 -15.65 -0.83
N PHE A 170 -13.12 -14.70 -1.69
CA PHE A 170 -12.18 -13.70 -2.18
C PHE A 170 -11.64 -12.81 -1.05
N PHE A 171 -12.51 -12.28 -0.19
CA PHE A 171 -12.07 -11.43 0.92
C PHE A 171 -11.26 -12.22 1.96
N GLU A 172 -11.67 -13.44 2.28
CA GLU A 172 -10.91 -14.36 3.14
C GLU A 172 -9.51 -14.57 2.57
N ALA A 173 -9.38 -14.90 1.28
CA ALA A 173 -8.07 -15.05 0.63
C ALA A 173 -7.22 -13.78 0.66
N GLN A 174 -7.81 -12.59 0.59
CA GLN A 174 -7.06 -11.33 0.74
C GLN A 174 -6.60 -11.09 2.19
N LEU A 175 -7.43 -11.46 3.17
CA LEU A 175 -7.12 -11.32 4.59
C LEU A 175 -6.10 -12.35 5.06
N ASP A 176 -6.16 -13.58 4.54
CA ASP A 176 -5.21 -14.65 4.84
C ASP A 176 -3.77 -14.24 4.58
N ARG A 177 -3.53 -13.34 3.62
CA ARG A 177 -2.21 -12.75 3.34
C ARG A 177 -1.59 -12.08 4.57
N PHE A 178 -2.40 -11.47 5.44
CA PHE A 178 -1.95 -10.86 6.69
C PHE A 178 -1.83 -11.85 7.85
N CYS A 179 -2.38 -13.07 7.71
CA CYS A 179 -2.41 -14.08 8.76
C CYS A 179 -1.27 -15.11 8.65
N ARG A 180 -0.50 -15.06 7.56
CA ARG A 180 0.61 -15.96 7.27
C ARG A 180 1.67 -15.94 8.38
N PRO A 181 2.06 -17.08 8.97
CA PRO A 181 3.03 -17.10 10.07
C PRO A 181 4.49 -17.04 9.59
N GLU A 182 4.76 -17.32 8.31
CA GLU A 182 6.13 -17.40 7.80
C GLU A 182 6.88 -16.08 8.02
N TYR A 183 8.15 -16.15 8.44
CA TYR A 183 9.03 -14.98 8.66
C TYR A 183 8.45 -13.88 9.57
N GLY A 184 7.43 -14.19 10.38
CA GLY A 184 6.74 -13.20 11.22
C GLY A 184 5.83 -12.25 10.44
N ILE A 185 5.36 -12.64 9.25
CA ILE A 185 4.45 -11.82 8.42
C ILE A 185 3.22 -11.38 9.22
N ARG A 186 2.59 -12.33 9.95
CA ARG A 186 1.43 -12.05 10.81
C ARG A 186 1.74 -11.01 11.88
N ASP A 187 2.87 -11.14 12.56
CA ASP A 187 3.26 -10.22 13.64
C ASP A 187 3.64 -8.82 13.12
N ALA A 188 4.13 -8.76 11.88
CA ALA A 188 4.43 -7.50 11.21
C ALA A 188 3.17 -6.79 10.68
N ALA A 189 2.09 -7.51 10.40
CA ALA A 189 0.89 -6.92 9.83
C ALA A 189 0.29 -5.86 10.77
N ARG A 190 0.11 -4.63 10.27
CA ARG A 190 -0.43 -3.52 11.08
C ARG A 190 -1.96 -3.45 11.09
N LEU A 191 -2.64 -4.45 10.54
CA LEU A 191 -4.08 -4.42 10.34
C LEU A 191 -4.86 -4.37 11.66
N GLU A 192 -4.42 -5.11 12.68
CA GLU A 192 -5.06 -5.09 14.01
C GLU A 192 -4.74 -3.77 14.74
N TYR A 193 -3.48 -3.31 14.66
CA TYR A 193 -3.02 -2.08 15.30
C TYR A 193 -3.77 -0.83 14.80
N ILE A 194 -3.98 -0.71 13.49
CA ILE A 194 -4.66 0.47 12.93
C ILE A 194 -6.15 0.55 13.25
N GLN A 195 -6.77 -0.53 13.78
CA GLN A 195 -8.16 -0.49 14.28
C GLN A 195 -8.26 0.23 15.62
N THR A 196 -7.16 0.33 16.37
CA THR A 196 -7.19 0.85 17.72
C THR A 196 -6.99 2.37 17.76
N ALA A 197 -7.60 3.02 18.75
CA ALA A 197 -7.50 4.47 18.93
C ALA A 197 -6.16 4.89 19.55
N ASP A 198 -5.48 3.98 20.23
CA ASP A 198 -4.21 4.17 20.95
C ASP A 198 -2.97 3.95 20.08
N TYR A 199 -3.11 3.39 18.86
CA TYR A 199 -2.01 3.36 17.89
C TYR A 199 -1.81 4.75 17.27
N GLN A 200 -0.86 5.53 17.84
CA GLN A 200 -0.61 6.94 17.53
C GLN A 200 0.87 7.23 17.35
#